data_AF-A0AAW9AUQ4-F1
#
_entry.id   AF-A0AAW9AUQ4-F1
#
_cell.length_a   1.000
_cell.length_b   1.000
_cell.length_c   1.000
_cell.angle_alpha   90.00
_cell.angle_beta   90.00
_cell.angle_gamma   90.00
#
_symmetry.space_group_name_H-M   'P 1'
#
loop_
_entity.id
_entity.type
_entity.pdbx_description
1 polymer ?
#
loop_
_entity_poly.entity_id
_entity_poly.type
_entity_poly.pdbx_seq_one_letter_code
_entity_poly.pdbx_strand_id
1 'polypeptide(L)'
;MIDDTPIVDLAVGSHDGLCELQTIITPAMGKVRITKHAVEQYLSRLNSGKPKSPWLSLVKRLQHPKLCLSFLTDKVRQHKAQKYGTADNIEEWRHPDDEFRFLVLKNGDTRTLVTSYPRC
;
A
#
# COMPACT_ATOMS: atom_id res chain seq x y z
N MET A 1 44.22 -12.60 -11.06
CA MET A 1 42.99 -12.89 -11.80
C MET A 1 41.88 -13.04 -10.76
N ILE A 2 40.88 -12.13 -10.79
CA ILE A 2 39.42 -12.36 -10.68
C ILE A 2 39.02 -13.51 -9.74
N ASP A 3 38.18 -13.39 -8.71
CA ASP A 3 37.08 -12.45 -8.45
C ASP A 3 36.63 -12.56 -6.99
N ASP A 4 36.02 -11.49 -6.51
CA ASP A 4 34.86 -11.42 -5.60
C ASP A 4 34.76 -12.32 -4.38
N THR A 5 35.00 -11.67 -3.24
CA THR A 5 34.06 -11.49 -2.12
C THR A 5 32.86 -12.45 -2.08
N PRO A 6 32.73 -13.32 -1.06
CA PRO A 6 31.48 -14.03 -0.85
C PRO A 6 30.37 -13.02 -0.54
N ILE A 7 29.40 -13.05 -1.43
CA ILE A 7 28.07 -12.43 -1.42
C ILE A 7 27.58 -12.27 0.02
N VAL A 8 27.35 -11.00 0.40
CA VAL A 8 26.64 -10.65 1.63
C VAL A 8 25.28 -11.33 1.65
N ASP A 9 25.09 -12.12 2.69
CA ASP A 9 23.81 -12.63 3.15
C ASP A 9 22.79 -11.49 3.20
N LEU A 10 21.80 -11.55 2.32
CA LEU A 10 20.52 -10.89 2.53
C LEU A 10 19.46 -11.97 2.45
N ALA A 11 19.36 -12.73 3.53
CA ALA A 11 18.07 -13.21 3.98
C ALA A 11 17.09 -12.01 4.01
N VAL A 12 16.31 -11.81 2.94
CA VAL A 12 15.05 -11.07 3.10
C VAL A 12 14.06 -12.06 3.70
N GLY A 13 14.03 -12.00 5.02
CA GLY A 13 13.48 -13.01 5.90
C GLY A 13 12.07 -13.48 5.53
N SER A 14 11.88 -14.79 5.73
CA SER A 14 10.74 -15.35 6.45
C SER A 14 9.74 -14.31 6.95
N HIS A 15 8.65 -14.15 6.21
CA HIS A 15 7.24 -14.25 6.62
C HIS A 15 6.78 -14.00 8.08
N ASP A 16 7.53 -13.31 8.92
CA ASP A 16 7.11 -12.90 10.27
C ASP A 16 7.27 -11.38 10.44
N GLY A 17 6.62 -10.65 9.55
CA GLY A 17 6.40 -9.20 9.65
C GLY A 17 4.91 -8.85 9.72
N LEU A 18 4.05 -9.84 10.03
CA LEU A 18 2.59 -9.67 10.05
C LEU A 18 2.08 -9.00 11.34
N CYS A 19 2.98 -8.49 12.20
CA CYS A 19 2.69 -8.22 13.61
C CYS A 19 1.54 -7.25 13.91
N GLU A 20 1.06 -6.41 12.98
CA GLU A 20 -0.17 -5.62 13.22
C GLU A 20 -0.97 -5.38 11.93
N LEU A 21 -1.24 -6.44 11.16
CA LEU A 21 -2.07 -6.34 9.95
C LEU A 21 -3.55 -6.48 10.29
N GLN A 22 -4.31 -5.40 10.14
CA GLN A 22 -5.77 -5.43 10.31
C GLN A 22 -6.44 -5.65 8.96
N THR A 23 -7.32 -6.66 8.88
CA THR A 23 -8.04 -6.96 7.64
C THR A 23 -9.45 -6.40 7.69
N ILE A 24 -9.84 -5.67 6.65
CA ILE A 24 -11.19 -5.14 6.46
C ILE A 24 -11.79 -5.66 5.16
N ILE A 25 -13.12 -5.66 5.08
CA ILE A 25 -13.84 -5.88 3.83
C ILE A 25 -14.33 -4.53 3.35
N THR A 26 -14.07 -4.23 2.08
CA THR A 26 -14.45 -2.98 1.41
C THR A 26 -15.38 -3.30 0.25
N PRO A 27 -16.36 -2.43 -0.06
CA PRO A 27 -17.29 -2.67 -1.16
C PRO A 27 -16.61 -2.61 -2.54
N ALA A 28 -15.57 -1.78 -2.69
CA ALA A 28 -14.87 -1.62 -3.97
C ALA A 28 -13.72 -2.62 -4.17
N MET A 29 -12.96 -2.93 -3.11
CA MET A 29 -11.74 -3.74 -3.19
C MET A 29 -11.90 -5.13 -2.56
N GLY A 30 -13.04 -5.45 -1.95
CA GLY A 30 -13.18 -6.69 -1.19
C GLY A 30 -12.24 -6.73 0.00
N LYS A 31 -11.57 -7.86 0.24
CA LYS A 31 -10.73 -8.11 1.41
C LYS A 31 -9.39 -7.39 1.31
N VAL A 32 -9.16 -6.40 2.18
CA VAL A 32 -7.95 -5.57 2.22
C VAL A 32 -7.27 -5.67 3.58
N ARG A 33 -5.97 -6.00 3.57
CA ARG A 33 -5.08 -6.00 4.73
C ARG A 33 -4.42 -4.63 4.85
N ILE A 34 -4.57 -3.99 6.00
CA ILE A 34 -4.00 -2.69 6.29
C ILE A 34 -2.84 -2.91 7.25
N THR A 35 -1.66 -2.45 6.83
CA THR A 35 -0.47 -2.44 7.67
C THR A 35 -0.49 -1.23 8.61
N LYS A 36 0.05 -1.37 9.83
CA LYS A 36 0.31 -0.22 10.71
C LYS A 36 1.13 0.86 10.01
N HIS A 37 2.14 0.45 9.25
CA HIS A 37 2.95 1.36 8.43
C HIS A 37 2.10 2.21 7.47
N ALA A 38 1.08 1.63 6.82
CA ALA A 38 0.18 2.38 5.96
C ALA A 38 -0.65 3.41 6.74
N VAL A 39 -1.09 3.09 7.96
CA VAL A 39 -1.80 4.02 8.86
C VAL A 39 -0.87 5.17 9.29
N GLU A 40 0.38 4.87 9.63
CA GLU A 40 1.38 5.87 10.02
C GLU A 40 1.76 6.80 8.85
N GLN A 41 1.92 6.24 7.65
CA GLN A 41 2.15 7.02 6.43
C GLN A 41 0.94 7.91 6.09
N TYR A 42 -0.27 7.40 6.26
CA TYR A 42 -1.51 8.16 6.10
C TYR A 42 -1.55 9.34 7.08
N LEU A 43 -1.28 9.09 8.36
CA LEU A 43 -1.17 10.10 9.41
C LEU A 43 -0.13 11.18 9.12
N SER A 44 1.06 10.76 8.69
CA SER A 44 2.17 11.68 8.42
C SER A 44 1.89 12.60 7.23
N ARG A 45 0.97 12.21 6.33
CA ARG A 45 0.61 12.97 5.12
C ARG A 45 -0.75 13.67 5.21
N LEU A 46 -1.45 13.52 6.32
CA LEU A 46 -2.67 14.27 6.61
C LEU A 46 -2.29 15.73 6.92
N ASN A 47 -2.50 16.62 5.96
CA ASN A 47 -2.25 18.07 6.11
C ASN A 47 -3.24 18.73 7.08
N SER A 48 -4.50 18.32 7.07
CA SER A 48 -5.53 18.85 7.98
C SER A 48 -5.68 17.95 9.19
N GLY A 49 -5.17 18.41 10.34
CA GLY A 49 -5.49 17.95 11.70
C GLY A 49 -5.48 16.43 11.92
N LYS A 50 -4.52 15.92 12.69
CA LYS A 50 -4.45 14.49 13.04
C LYS A 50 -5.81 14.02 13.60
N PRO A 51 -6.53 13.12 12.91
CA PRO A 51 -7.83 12.67 13.38
C PRO A 51 -7.66 11.94 14.71
N LYS A 52 -8.65 12.05 15.62
CA LYS A 52 -8.66 11.33 16.90
C LYS A 52 -8.51 9.81 16.72
N SER A 53 -8.93 9.28 15.57
CA SER A 53 -8.80 7.87 15.21
C SER A 53 -8.35 7.73 13.75
N PRO A 54 -7.03 7.69 13.49
CA PRO A 54 -6.50 7.63 12.13
C PRO A 54 -6.82 6.35 11.39
N TRP A 55 -6.85 5.23 12.11
CA TRP A 55 -7.28 3.96 11.55
C TRP A 55 -8.74 4.04 11.07
N LEU A 56 -9.67 4.54 11.89
CA LEU A 56 -11.07 4.71 11.49
C LEU A 56 -11.22 5.67 10.29
N SER A 57 -10.47 6.76 10.26
CA SER A 57 -10.48 7.70 9.13
C SER A 57 -10.02 7.03 7.83
N LEU A 58 -8.94 6.25 7.89
CA LEU A 58 -8.44 5.49 6.76
C LEU A 58 -9.45 4.43 6.29
N VAL A 59 -9.96 3.62 7.22
CA VAL A 59 -10.97 2.59 6.94
C VAL A 59 -12.21 3.20 6.32
N LYS A 60 -12.71 4.34 6.83
CA LYS A 60 -13.86 5.04 6.27
C LYS A 60 -13.64 5.46 4.82
N ARG A 61 -12.43 5.94 4.48
CA ARG A 61 -12.06 6.26 3.09
C ARG A 61 -11.99 5.00 2.23
N LEU A 62 -11.39 3.91 2.74
CA LEU A 62 -11.30 2.61 2.04
C LEU A 62 -12.66 1.92 1.86
N GLN A 63 -13.63 2.19 2.73
CA GLN A 63 -14.99 1.67 2.62
C GLN A 63 -15.85 2.44 1.59
N HIS A 64 -15.32 3.48 0.96
CA HIS A 64 -16.11 4.27 0.03
C HIS A 64 -16.41 3.47 -1.26
N PRO A 65 -17.69 3.29 -1.65
CA PRO A 65 -18.05 2.44 -2.80
C PRO A 65 -17.61 3.02 -4.15
N LYS A 66 -17.38 4.33 -4.22
CA LYS A 66 -16.87 5.03 -5.41
C LYS A 66 -15.35 5.00 -5.54
N LEU A 67 -14.65 4.17 -4.76
CA LEU A 67 -13.23 3.92 -5.00
C LEU A 67 -13.07 3.22 -6.33
N CYS A 68 -12.21 3.77 -7.19
CA CYS A 68 -11.92 3.24 -8.50
C CYS A 68 -10.44 2.94 -8.64
N LEU A 69 -10.14 1.88 -9.39
CA LEU A 69 -8.78 1.60 -9.85
C LEU A 69 -8.33 2.72 -10.79
N SER A 70 -7.12 3.19 -10.55
CA SER A 70 -6.40 4.19 -11.33
C SER A 70 -5.21 3.49 -11.98
N PHE A 71 -5.01 3.76 -13.26
CA PHE A 71 -3.87 3.20 -13.99
C PHE A 71 -2.59 3.89 -13.54
N LEU A 72 -1.70 3.12 -12.89
CA LEU A 72 -0.34 3.56 -12.62
C LEU A 72 0.39 3.72 -13.95
N THR A 73 1.03 4.87 -14.14
CA THR A 73 1.92 5.08 -15.27
C THR A 73 3.08 4.07 -15.22
N ASP A 74 3.50 3.59 -16.39
CA ASP A 74 4.49 2.50 -16.51
C ASP A 74 5.80 2.77 -15.74
N LYS A 75 6.26 4.03 -15.71
CA LYS A 75 7.43 4.45 -14.91
C LYS A 75 7.26 4.20 -13.41
N VAL A 76 6.06 4.46 -12.87
CA VAL A 76 5.76 4.22 -11.45
C VAL A 76 5.65 2.72 -11.21
N ARG A 77 5.03 1.97 -12.12
CA ARG A 77 4.97 0.51 -12.05
C ARG A 77 6.38 -0.09 -11.99
N GLN A 78 7.29 0.32 -12.88
CA GLN A 78 8.67 -0.19 -12.93
C GLN A 78 9.47 0.16 -11.66
N HIS A 79 9.42 1.41 -11.19
CA HIS A 79 10.11 1.82 -9.97
C HIS A 79 9.56 1.11 -8.73
N LYS A 80 8.27 0.75 -8.73
CA LYS A 80 7.65 -0.01 -7.63
C LYS A 80 7.89 -1.51 -7.78
N ALA A 81 7.96 -2.05 -9.00
CA ALA A 81 8.41 -3.42 -9.28
C ALA A 81 9.80 -3.66 -8.69
N GLN A 82 10.73 -2.72 -8.90
CA GLN A 82 12.08 -2.82 -8.34
C GLN A 82 12.08 -2.82 -6.81
N LYS A 83 11.14 -2.10 -6.18
CA LYS A 83 11.05 -2.01 -4.71
C LYS A 83 10.30 -3.18 -4.07
N TYR A 84 9.32 -3.77 -4.76
CA TYR A 84 8.41 -4.78 -4.21
C TYR A 84 8.49 -6.14 -4.93
N GLY A 85 9.41 -6.30 -5.89
CA GLY A 85 9.65 -7.53 -6.65
C GLY A 85 8.63 -7.82 -7.77
N THR A 86 7.48 -7.16 -7.83
CA THR A 86 6.47 -7.39 -8.90
C THR A 86 5.63 -6.14 -9.18
N ALA A 87 5.61 -5.69 -10.45
CA ALA A 87 4.80 -4.56 -10.92
C ALA A 87 3.34 -4.92 -11.22
N ASP A 88 3.09 -6.20 -11.53
CA ASP A 88 1.78 -6.65 -11.99
C ASP A 88 0.75 -6.73 -10.85
N ASN A 89 1.25 -6.95 -9.64
CA ASN A 89 0.45 -7.06 -8.43
C ASN A 89 0.14 -5.71 -7.78
N ILE A 90 0.49 -4.57 -8.38
CA ILE A 90 0.30 -3.25 -7.76
C ILE A 90 -0.90 -2.53 -8.39
N GLU A 91 -1.89 -2.25 -7.55
CA GLU A 91 -3.11 -1.52 -7.86
C GLU A 91 -3.06 -0.12 -7.20
N GLU A 92 -3.30 0.95 -7.96
CA GLU A 92 -3.59 2.27 -7.37
C GLU A 92 -5.11 2.43 -7.30
N TRP A 93 -5.63 2.70 -6.11
CA TRP A 93 -7.03 2.98 -5.86
C TRP A 93 -7.19 4.44 -5.46
N ARG A 94 -8.21 5.11 -6.00
CA ARG A 94 -8.52 6.50 -5.67
C ARG A 94 -10.00 6.74 -5.69
N HIS A 95 -10.45 7.72 -4.94
CA HIS A 95 -11.80 8.22 -5.04
C HIS A 95 -11.81 9.44 -5.98
N PRO A 96 -12.80 9.62 -6.87
CA PRO A 96 -12.81 10.72 -7.84
C PRO A 96 -12.84 12.11 -7.20
N ASP A 97 -13.42 12.21 -6.00
CA ASP A 97 -13.57 13.46 -5.23
C ASP A 97 -12.50 13.62 -4.13
N ASP A 98 -11.67 12.60 -3.89
CA ASP A 98 -10.68 12.62 -2.81
C ASP A 98 -9.27 12.84 -3.39
N GLU A 99 -8.47 13.66 -2.72
CA GLU A 99 -7.08 13.88 -3.10
C GLU A 99 -6.18 12.70 -2.73
N PHE A 100 -6.60 11.77 -1.86
CA PHE A 100 -5.78 10.64 -1.49
C PHE A 100 -5.85 9.49 -2.49
N ARG A 101 -4.66 8.97 -2.80
CA ARG A 101 -4.46 7.74 -3.54
C ARG A 101 -3.94 6.66 -2.60
N PHE A 102 -4.36 5.43 -2.86
CA PHE A 102 -4.08 4.25 -2.06
C PHE A 102 -3.36 3.24 -2.93
N LEU A 103 -2.15 2.88 -2.55
CA LEU A 103 -1.39 1.86 -3.23
C LEU A 103 -1.62 0.52 -2.55
N VAL A 104 -2.18 -0.41 -3.31
CA VAL A 104 -2.59 -1.72 -2.85
C VAL A 104 -1.81 -2.78 -3.61
N LEU A 105 -1.25 -3.73 -2.89
CA LEU A 105 -0.57 -4.88 -3.45
C LEU A 105 -1.52 -6.08 -3.42
N LYS A 106 -1.85 -6.60 -4.60
CA LYS A 106 -2.70 -7.76 -4.83
C LYS A 106 -1.86 -9.03 -4.86
N ASN A 107 -2.03 -9.89 -3.85
CA ASN A 107 -1.46 -11.23 -3.81
C ASN A 107 -2.61 -12.24 -3.89
N GLY A 108 -2.91 -12.73 -5.10
CA GLY A 108 -4.07 -13.59 -5.34
C GLY A 108 -5.39 -12.88 -5.01
N ASP A 109 -6.19 -13.47 -4.14
CA ASP A 109 -7.46 -12.91 -3.64
C ASP A 109 -7.29 -11.89 -2.51
N THR A 110 -6.07 -11.73 -2.00
CA THR A 110 -5.80 -10.84 -0.87
C THR A 110 -5.16 -9.55 -1.35
N ARG A 111 -5.75 -8.42 -0.98
CA ARG A 111 -5.18 -7.10 -1.21
C ARG A 111 -4.50 -6.58 0.05
N THR A 112 -3.37 -5.91 -0.07
CA THR A 112 -2.61 -5.34 1.05
C THR A 112 -2.33 -3.87 0.78
N LEU A 113 -2.84 -2.97 1.62
CA LEU A 113 -2.53 -1.56 1.56
C LEU A 113 -1.10 -1.32 2.06
N VAL A 114 -0.24 -0.86 1.14
CA VAL A 114 1.18 -0.61 1.43
C VAL A 114 1.47 0.87 1.67
N THR A 115 0.74 1.77 1.03
CA THR A 115 0.91 3.22 1.26
C THR A 115 -0.30 4.03 0.83
N SER A 116 -0.44 5.23 1.37
CA SER A 116 -1.42 6.24 0.95
C SER A 116 -0.72 7.58 0.81
N TYR A 117 -1.03 8.34 -0.24
CA TYR A 117 -0.44 9.66 -0.49
C TYR A 117 -1.47 10.63 -1.07
N PRO A 118 -1.43 11.92 -0.69
CA PRO A 118 -2.25 12.94 -1.31
C PRO A 118 -1.80 13.20 -2.76
N ARG A 119 -2.71 13.74 -3.56
CA ARG A 119 -2.48 14.30 -4.88
C ARG A 119 -1.67 15.57 -4.65
N CYS A 120 -0.37 15.53 -4.97
CA CYS A 120 0.40 16.76 -5.13
C CYS A 120 -0.23 17.63 -6.22
#